data_AF-A0A0J0V9C9-F1
#
_entry.id   AF-A0A0J0V9C9-F1
#
_cell.length_a   1.000
_cell.length_b   1.000
_cell.length_c   1.000
_cell.angle_alpha   90.00
_cell.angle_beta   90.00
_cell.angle_gamma   90.00
#
_symmetry.space_group_name_H-M   'P 1'
#
loop_
_entity.id
_entity.type
_entity.pdbx_description
1 polymer ?
#
loop_
_entity_poly.entity_id
_entity_poly.type
_entity_poly.pdbx_seq_one_letter_code
_entity_poly.pdbx_strand_id
1 'polypeptide(L)'
;FYEAPHRLKETLALMYDIFGNRRIALGRELTKRFEEFIRGDLSDAVAWAEEHDIRGEFCLIVEGARDGNKQEQEGEEWWQPLSLVEHVDYYIREHSLSVKEAVKQAASDRNMSKRDVYRQYHQQQEEEKKEFL
;
A
#
# COMPACT_ATOMS: atom_id res chain seq x y z
N PHE A 1 -0.34 -15.93 -8.16
CA PHE A 1 0.73 -16.94 -8.01
C PHE A 1 0.27 -18.25 -8.64
N TYR A 2 1.18 -19.09 -9.12
CA TYR A 2 0.88 -20.46 -9.54
C TYR A 2 1.59 -21.43 -8.60
N GLU A 3 0.91 -22.48 -8.16
CA GLU A 3 1.47 -23.41 -7.19
C GLU A 3 1.13 -24.87 -7.50
N ALA A 4 2.12 -25.73 -7.28
CA ALA A 4 1.97 -27.18 -7.41
C ALA A 4 1.23 -27.73 -6.17
N PRO A 5 0.45 -28.82 -6.32
CA PRO A 5 -0.41 -29.32 -5.25
C PRO A 5 0.35 -29.67 -3.96
N HIS A 6 1.55 -30.25 -4.09
CA HIS A 6 2.39 -30.64 -2.96
C HIS A 6 2.98 -29.46 -2.17
N ARG A 7 3.00 -28.25 -2.75
CA ARG A 7 3.52 -27.04 -2.11
C ARG A 7 2.43 -26.13 -1.57
N LEU A 8 1.17 -26.35 -1.96
CA LEU A 8 0.08 -25.42 -1.65
C LEU A 8 -0.06 -25.16 -0.14
N LYS A 9 0.02 -26.19 0.70
CA LYS A 9 -0.11 -26.03 2.17
C LYS A 9 0.97 -25.10 2.73
N GLU A 10 2.23 -25.36 2.39
CA GLU A 10 3.38 -24.57 2.85
C GLU A 10 3.29 -23.13 2.32
N THR A 11 2.92 -22.95 1.06
CA THR A 11 2.75 -21.63 0.46
C THR A 11 1.63 -20.83 1.13
N LEU A 12 0.49 -21.46 1.46
CA LEU A 12 -0.60 -20.77 2.16
C LEU A 12 -0.21 -20.38 3.59
N ALA A 13 0.50 -21.24 4.32
CA ALA A 13 1.01 -20.92 5.64
C ALA A 13 2.00 -19.74 5.59
N LEU A 14 2.97 -19.77 4.67
CA LEU A 14 3.91 -18.66 4.49
C LEU A 14 3.23 -17.36 4.07
N MET A 15 2.22 -17.43 3.19
CA MET A 15 1.42 -16.27 2.84
C MET A 15 0.67 -15.71 4.05
N TYR A 16 0.19 -16.56 4.96
CA TYR A 16 -0.46 -16.12 6.19
C TYR A 16 0.50 -15.38 7.10
N ASP A 17 1.68 -15.96 7.32
CA ASP A 17 2.70 -15.39 8.18
C ASP A 17 3.23 -14.04 7.66
N ILE A 18 3.39 -13.91 6.34
CA ILE A 18 3.98 -12.71 5.71
C ILE A 18 2.92 -11.65 5.42
N PHE A 19 1.76 -12.04 4.88
CA PHE A 19 0.74 -11.10 4.43
C PHE A 19 -0.37 -10.84 5.45
N GLY A 20 -0.47 -11.67 6.49
CA GLY A 20 -1.58 -11.68 7.42
C GLY A 20 -2.85 -12.30 6.84
N ASN A 21 -3.97 -12.17 7.56
CA ASN A 21 -5.23 -12.76 7.15
C ASN A 21 -5.97 -11.96 6.06
N ARG A 22 -5.51 -12.08 4.81
CA ARG A 22 -6.06 -11.38 3.65
C ARG A 22 -7.13 -12.18 2.91
N ARG A 23 -7.93 -11.53 2.06
CA ARG A 23 -8.79 -12.27 1.12
C ARG A 23 -7.94 -13.02 0.10
N ILE A 24 -8.34 -14.25 -0.21
CA ILE A 24 -7.69 -15.08 -1.22
C ILE A 24 -8.72 -15.84 -2.05
N ALA A 25 -8.38 -16.08 -3.31
CA ALA A 25 -9.06 -17.03 -4.18
C ALA A 25 -8.08 -18.10 -4.67
N LEU A 26 -8.46 -19.37 -4.55
CA LEU A 26 -7.75 -20.53 -5.09
C LEU A 26 -8.55 -21.05 -6.29
N GLY A 27 -7.96 -21.05 -7.49
CA GLY A 27 -8.54 -21.66 -8.68
C GLY A 27 -7.79 -22.93 -9.06
N ARG A 28 -8.48 -24.07 -9.16
CA ARG A 28 -7.89 -25.38 -9.46
C ARG A 28 -8.19 -25.83 -10.89
N GLU A 29 -7.17 -26.31 -11.60
CA GLU A 29 -7.25 -26.94 -12.94
C GLU A 29 -8.08 -26.16 -13.99
N LEU A 30 -7.53 -25.03 -14.47
CA LEU A 30 -8.12 -24.16 -15.52
C LEU A 30 -8.31 -24.80 -16.93
N THR A 31 -8.19 -26.13 -17.07
CA THR A 31 -8.25 -26.81 -18.38
C THR A 31 -9.04 -28.12 -18.43
N LYS A 32 -9.70 -28.55 -17.35
CA LYS A 32 -10.61 -29.71 -17.37
C LYS A 32 -11.97 -29.33 -16.80
N ARG A 33 -13.00 -30.09 -17.19
CA ARG A 33 -14.45 -29.90 -16.96
C ARG A 33 -14.90 -29.79 -15.48
N PHE A 34 -13.98 -29.62 -14.54
CA PHE A 34 -14.16 -29.60 -13.08
C PHE A 34 -13.40 -28.44 -12.44
N GLU A 35 -13.61 -27.22 -12.94
CA GLU A 35 -13.08 -26.01 -12.32
C GLU A 35 -13.67 -25.81 -10.93
N GLU A 36 -12.80 -25.63 -9.94
CA GLU A 36 -13.17 -25.35 -8.55
C GLU A 36 -12.54 -24.03 -8.13
N PHE A 37 -13.35 -23.14 -7.56
CA PHE A 37 -12.90 -21.86 -7.02
C PHE A 37 -13.26 -21.75 -5.55
N ILE A 38 -12.24 -21.66 -4.71
CA ILE A 38 -12.40 -21.44 -3.27
C ILE A 38 -12.08 -19.98 -2.99
N ARG A 39 -12.95 -19.30 -2.25
CA ARG A 39 -12.78 -17.88 -1.88
C ARG A 39 -13.04 -17.73 -0.40
N GLY A 40 -12.20 -16.96 0.28
CA GLY A 40 -12.32 -16.75 1.71
C GLY A 40 -11.19 -15.90 2.24
N ASP A 41 -11.00 -15.97 3.56
CA ASP A 41 -9.82 -15.42 4.20
C ASP A 41 -8.67 -16.44 4.12
N LEU A 42 -7.44 -15.96 4.22
CA LEU A 42 -6.26 -16.80 4.08
C LEU A 42 -6.17 -17.84 5.20
N SER A 43 -6.68 -17.54 6.40
CA SER A 43 -6.88 -18.51 7.48
C SER A 43 -7.77 -19.68 7.08
N ASP A 44 -8.87 -19.39 6.38
CA ASP A 44 -9.84 -20.41 5.95
C ASP A 44 -9.21 -21.29 4.86
N ALA A 45 -8.43 -20.68 3.96
CA ALA A 45 -7.68 -21.40 2.94
C ALA A 45 -6.63 -22.33 3.54
N VAL A 46 -5.92 -21.91 4.58
CA VAL A 46 -4.96 -22.77 5.33
C VAL A 46 -5.69 -23.94 5.95
N ALA A 47 -6.76 -23.71 6.71
CA ALA A 47 -7.55 -24.77 7.34
C ALA A 47 -8.14 -25.74 6.31
N TRP A 48 -8.71 -25.21 5.22
CA TRP A 48 -9.22 -26.03 4.12
C TRP A 48 -8.15 -26.94 3.52
N ALA A 49 -6.95 -26.40 3.29
CA ALA A 49 -5.83 -27.15 2.73
C ALA A 49 -5.32 -28.25 3.68
N GLU A 50 -5.48 -28.11 5.00
CA GLU A 50 -5.14 -29.16 5.96
C GLU A 50 -6.09 -30.36 5.86
N GLU A 51 -7.40 -30.10 5.74
CA GLU A 51 -8.45 -31.12 5.77
C GLU A 51 -8.68 -31.84 4.42
N HIS A 52 -8.26 -31.23 3.31
CA HIS A 52 -8.55 -31.75 1.97
C HIS A 52 -7.31 -32.39 1.30
N ASP A 53 -7.56 -33.37 0.43
CA ASP A 53 -6.55 -33.94 -0.45
C ASP A 53 -6.31 -33.02 -1.65
N ILE A 54 -5.12 -32.43 -1.72
CA ILE A 54 -4.80 -31.38 -2.70
C ILE A 54 -4.27 -32.03 -3.98
N ARG A 55 -5.02 -31.85 -5.06
CA ARG A 55 -4.68 -32.37 -6.40
C ARG A 55 -4.81 -31.28 -7.45
N GLY A 56 -4.07 -31.43 -8.55
CA GLY A 56 -4.09 -30.47 -9.64
C GLY A 56 -3.31 -29.19 -9.33
N GLU A 57 -3.06 -28.39 -10.36
CA GLU A 57 -2.36 -27.11 -10.24
C GLU A 57 -3.29 -26.00 -9.78
N PHE A 58 -2.77 -25.07 -8.98
CA PHE A 58 -3.52 -23.97 -8.41
C PHE A 58 -3.05 -22.60 -8.92
N CYS A 59 -4.00 -21.74 -9.23
CA CYS A 59 -3.81 -20.30 -9.39
C CYS A 59 -4.32 -19.59 -8.13
N LEU A 60 -3.44 -18.84 -7.47
CA LEU A 60 -3.73 -18.12 -6.24
C LEU A 60 -3.82 -16.62 -6.53
N ILE A 61 -4.93 -15.99 -6.14
CA ILE A 61 -5.13 -14.54 -6.22
C ILE A 61 -5.32 -14.02 -4.80
N VAL A 62 -4.42 -13.15 -4.34
CA VAL A 62 -4.44 -12.59 -2.98
C VAL A 62 -4.80 -11.11 -3.05
N GLU A 63 -5.60 -10.65 -2.09
CA GLU A 63 -5.91 -9.23 -1.89
C GLU A 63 -4.62 -8.40 -1.79
N GLY A 64 -4.68 -7.20 -2.40
CA GLY A 64 -3.62 -6.21 -2.28
C GLY A 64 -3.35 -5.86 -0.82
N ALA A 65 -2.24 -5.16 -0.58
CA ALA A 65 -2.03 -4.60 0.74
C ALA A 65 -3.21 -3.66 1.05
N ARG A 66 -3.83 -3.85 2.21
CA ARG A 66 -4.58 -2.76 2.83
C ARG A 66 -3.60 -1.59 2.94
N ASP A 67 -4.07 -0.35 2.83
CA ASP A 67 -3.24 0.87 2.82
C ASP A 67 -2.42 1.12 4.12
N GLY A 68 -2.05 0.08 4.87
CA GLY A 68 -1.07 0.06 5.95
C GLY A 68 0.38 0.13 5.48
N ASN A 69 0.64 0.83 4.38
CA ASN A 69 1.95 1.43 4.11
C ASN A 69 1.85 2.96 3.94
N LYS A 70 0.86 3.57 4.57
CA LYS A 70 1.17 4.72 5.40
C LYS A 70 1.64 4.14 6.71
N GLN A 71 2.95 4.15 6.96
CA GLN A 71 3.41 4.19 8.34
C GLN A 71 2.75 5.43 8.94
N GLU A 72 1.62 5.24 9.62
CA GLU A 72 1.24 6.10 10.73
C GLU A 72 2.40 5.96 11.70
N GLN A 73 3.39 6.84 11.56
CA GLN A 73 4.30 7.10 12.65
C GLN A 73 3.38 7.60 13.77
N GLU A 74 3.09 6.73 14.74
CA GLU A 74 2.52 7.09 16.03
C GLU A 74 3.58 7.89 16.81
N GLY A 75 3.76 9.12 16.33
CA GLY A 75 4.50 10.22 16.89
C GLY A 75 3.96 11.44 16.16
N GLU A 76 3.57 12.48 16.88
CA GLU A 76 3.23 13.76 16.25
C GLU A 76 4.46 14.24 15.49
N GLU A 77 4.53 13.90 14.21
CA GLU A 77 5.56 14.41 13.33
C GLU A 77 5.49 15.94 13.40
N TRP A 78 6.62 16.59 13.63
CA TRP A 78 6.71 18.03 13.91
C TRP A 78 6.04 18.91 12.84
N TRP A 79 5.88 18.37 11.63
CA TRP A 79 5.26 19.03 10.49
C TRP A 79 3.74 18.83 10.39
N GLN A 80 3.13 17.96 11.18
CA GLN A 80 1.67 17.74 11.16
C GLN A 80 0.85 19.00 11.47
N PRO A 81 1.25 19.84 12.45
CA PRO A 81 0.53 21.09 12.72
C PRO A 81 0.68 22.13 11.61
N LEU A 82 1.67 21.99 10.73
CA LEU A 82 1.94 22.93 9.63
C LEU A 82 1.06 22.63 8.42
N SER A 83 0.57 23.67 7.74
CA SER A 83 0.03 23.55 6.40
C SER A 83 1.10 23.07 5.40
N LEU A 84 0.68 22.65 4.21
CA LEU A 84 1.59 22.22 3.15
C LEU A 84 2.58 23.34 2.77
N VAL A 85 2.10 24.58 2.65
CA VAL A 85 2.94 25.74 2.34
C VAL A 85 3.92 26.03 3.47
N GLU A 86 3.45 26.06 4.73
CA GLU A 86 4.32 26.31 5.88
C GLU A 86 5.40 25.23 6.04
N HIS A 87 5.09 23.97 5.72
CA HIS A 87 6.06 22.90 5.76
C HIS A 87 7.14 23.03 4.68
N VAL A 88 6.74 23.38 3.44
CA VAL A 88 7.70 23.67 2.37
C VAL A 88 8.54 24.90 2.72
N ASP A 89 7.92 25.95 3.24
CA ASP A 89 8.59 27.18 3.64
C ASP A 89 9.57 26.96 4.81
N TYR A 90 9.23 26.08 5.76
CA TYR A 90 10.14 25.69 6.83
C TYR A 90 11.45 25.13 6.26
N TYR A 91 11.38 24.23 5.27
CA TYR A 91 12.58 23.69 4.63
C TYR A 91 13.38 24.75 3.86
N ILE A 92 12.70 25.73 3.26
CA ILE A 92 13.38 26.84 2.58
C ILE A 92 14.11 27.73 3.60
N ARG A 93 13.47 28.05 4.73
CA ARG A 93 13.99 29.00 5.73
C ARG A 93 15.04 28.37 6.64
N GLU A 94 14.71 27.26 7.29
CA GLU A 94 15.54 26.65 8.32
C GLU A 94 16.66 25.79 7.74
N HIS A 95 16.42 25.15 6.59
CA HIS A 95 17.40 24.28 5.94
C HIS A 95 18.05 24.92 4.71
N SER A 96 17.70 26.17 4.37
CA SER A 96 18.22 26.91 3.20
C SER A 96 18.09 26.12 1.89
N LEU A 97 17.07 25.25 1.78
CA LEU A 97 16.87 24.41 0.62
C LEU A 97 16.24 25.19 -0.54
N SER A 98 16.55 24.81 -1.77
CA SER A 98 15.82 25.34 -2.92
C SER A 98 14.35 24.88 -2.88
N VAL A 99 13.44 25.64 -3.50
CA VAL A 99 12.01 25.28 -3.59
C VAL A 99 11.81 23.85 -4.10
N LYS A 100 12.64 23.42 -5.06
CA LYS A 100 12.59 22.07 -5.62
C LYS A 100 12.96 20.99 -4.59
N GLU A 101 13.94 21.26 -3.74
CA GLU A 101 14.40 20.35 -2.70
C GLU A 101 13.43 20.33 -1.51
N ALA A 102 12.92 21.49 -1.11
CA ALA A 102 11.89 21.61 -0.08
C ALA A 102 10.60 20.87 -0.47
N VAL A 103 10.13 21.04 -1.71
CA VAL A 103 8.98 20.28 -2.25
C VAL A 103 9.26 18.78 -2.28
N LYS A 104 10.49 18.37 -2.64
CA LYS A 104 10.89 16.96 -2.62
C LYS A 104 10.86 16.40 -1.20
N GLN A 105 11.34 17.15 -0.22
CA GLN A 105 11.41 16.71 1.17
C GLN A 105 10.00 16.63 1.78
N ALA A 106 9.21 17.69 1.68
CA ALA A 106 7.83 17.72 2.15
C ALA A 106 6.94 16.64 1.49
N ALA A 107 7.16 16.36 0.19
CA ALA A 107 6.48 15.26 -0.49
C ALA A 107 6.84 13.88 0.09
N SER A 108 8.09 13.69 0.50
CA SER A 108 8.54 12.45 1.14
C SER A 108 7.90 12.28 2.51
N ASP A 109 7.96 13.31 3.36
CA ASP A 109 7.46 13.22 4.73
C ASP A 109 5.94 13.05 4.76
N ARG A 110 5.21 13.77 3.89
CA ARG A 110 3.74 13.73 3.81
C ARG A 110 3.21 12.58 2.95
N ASN A 111 4.09 11.75 2.40
CA ASN A 111 3.76 10.67 1.47
C ASN A 111 2.85 11.13 0.30
N MET A 112 3.20 12.27 -0.30
CA MET A 112 2.47 12.89 -1.41
C MET A 112 3.31 12.86 -2.69
N SER A 113 2.66 12.96 -3.86
CA SER A 113 3.41 13.12 -5.10
C SER A 113 4.05 14.52 -5.16
N LYS A 114 5.31 14.61 -5.61
CA LYS A 114 6.00 15.91 -5.79
C LYS A 114 5.21 16.87 -6.68
N ARG A 115 4.48 16.32 -7.65
CA ARG A 115 3.62 17.09 -8.56
C ARG A 115 2.44 17.73 -7.83
N ASP A 116 1.84 17.01 -6.87
CA ASP A 116 0.73 17.52 -6.08
C ASP A 116 1.19 18.57 -5.07
N VAL A 117 2.32 18.33 -4.40
CA VAL A 117 2.91 19.32 -3.48
C VAL A 117 3.30 20.60 -4.22
N TYR A 118 3.98 20.50 -5.37
CA TYR A 118 4.33 21.66 -6.19
C TYR A 118 3.09 22.45 -6.63
N ARG A 119 2.05 21.75 -7.12
CA ARG A 119 0.81 22.40 -7.58
C ARG A 119 0.12 23.15 -6.44
N GLN A 120 -0.03 22.51 -5.28
CA GLN A 120 -0.69 23.11 -4.13
C GLN A 120 0.10 24.29 -3.56
N TYR A 121 1.43 24.16 -3.48
CA TYR A 121 2.32 25.24 -3.06
C TYR A 121 2.15 26.49 -3.93
N HIS A 122 2.20 26.34 -5.25
CA HIS A 122 2.03 27.47 -6.17
C HIS A 122 0.62 28.05 -6.16
N GLN A 123 -0.42 27.22 -6.07
CA GLN A 123 -1.80 27.68 -6.05
C GLN A 123 -2.10 28.51 -4.80
N GLN A 124 -1.69 28.06 -3.62
CA GLN A 124 -1.88 28.80 -2.36
C GLN A 124 -1.09 30.11 -2.33
N GLN A 125 0.13 30.12 -2.87
CA GLN A 125 0.93 31.34 -3.02
C GLN A 125 0.30 32.37 -3.98
N GLU A 126 -0.43 31.91 -5.01
CA GLU A 126 -1.18 32.80 -5.90
C GLU A 126 -2.47 33.32 -5.28
N GLU A 127 -3.15 32.51 -4.46
CA GLU A 127 -4.36 32.88 -3.74
C GLU A 127 -4.05 33.92 -2.64
N GLU A 128 -3.02 33.70 -1.82
CA GLU A 128 -2.55 34.67 -0.82
C GLU A 128 -2.18 36.01 -1.47
N LYS A 129 -1.45 35.99 -2.60
CA LYS A 129 -1.10 37.24 -3.32
C LYS A 129 -2.30 38.02 -3.84
N LYS A 130 -3.41 37.34 -4.16
CA LYS A 130 -4.65 37.99 -4.62
C LYS A 130 -5.46 38.57 -3.48
N GLU A 131 -5.37 38.01 -2.28
CA GLU A 131 -6.08 38.49 -1.10
C GLU A 131 -5.51 39.81 -0.56
N PHE A 132 -4.23 40.11 -0.85
CA PHE A 132 -3.54 41.35 -0.47
C PHE A 132 -3.51 42.44 -1.56
N LEU A 133 -4.23 42.28 -2.68
CA LEU A 133 -4.35 43.24 -3.80
C LEU A 133 -5.76 43.83 -3.89
#